data_AF-A0A8J7BAG9-F1
#
_entry.id   AF-A0A8J7BAG9-F1
#
_cell.length_a   1.000
_cell.length_b   1.000
_cell.length_c   1.000
_cell.angle_alpha   90.00
_cell.angle_beta   90.00
_cell.angle_gamma   90.00
#
_symmetry.space_group_name_H-M   'P 1'
#
loop_
_entity.id
_entity.type
_entity.pdbx_description
1 polymer ?
#
loop_
_entity_poly.entity_id
_entity_poly.type
_entity_poly.pdbx_seq_one_letter_code
_entity_poly.pdbx_strand_id
1 'polypeptide(L)'
;MGWFLDFLIFFVVLIAGSVLFNYIAAERIVGRKAARRNFRYATAWILFGLLSGFALFFVIQLLGRYGWISFYILSAVAISTRWISWFFRKQEVGSLLADVGRTLKSKIIFWIGFIQVVLAVFQTWLFFTPALNGIPEYTTLELEISKLIFWWSFASFSMALGLNKLEFRENGICFMYSLIRWQRINSYAWETDKSNVLTVRFKPRFPLSPGFTSLPIPAKHKEVVSRILAERLPGKRL
;
A
#
# COMPACT_ATOMS: atom_id res chain seq x y z
N MET A 1 8.66 -27.67 -19.42
CA MET A 1 9.58 -26.75 -18.73
C MET A 1 9.57 -25.33 -19.33
N GLY A 2 9.43 -25.16 -20.66
CA GLY A 2 9.40 -23.83 -21.33
C GLY A 2 8.37 -22.83 -20.79
N TRP A 3 7.10 -23.25 -20.66
CA TRP A 3 6.00 -22.42 -20.12
C TRP A 3 6.28 -21.74 -18.77
N PHE A 4 7.04 -22.38 -17.87
CA PHE A 4 7.41 -21.79 -16.58
C PHE A 4 8.44 -20.67 -16.75
N LEU A 5 9.43 -20.88 -17.64
CA LEU A 5 10.44 -19.87 -17.95
C LEU A 5 9.80 -18.64 -18.60
N ASP A 6 8.88 -18.85 -19.54
CA ASP A 6 8.16 -17.77 -20.23
C ASP A 6 7.32 -16.95 -19.23
N PHE A 7 6.62 -17.62 -18.32
CA PHE A 7 5.87 -16.96 -17.25
C PHE A 7 6.77 -16.13 -16.33
N LEU A 8 7.93 -16.68 -15.94
CA LEU A 8 8.88 -15.99 -15.08
C LEU A 8 9.48 -14.76 -15.78
N ILE A 9 9.86 -14.88 -17.05
CA ILE A 9 10.35 -13.76 -17.87
C ILE A 9 9.28 -12.67 -17.96
N PHE A 10 8.04 -13.04 -18.29
CA PHE A 10 6.92 -12.11 -18.35
C PHE A 10 6.73 -11.35 -17.03
N PHE A 11 6.76 -12.05 -15.90
CA PHE A 11 6.60 -11.46 -14.58
C PHE A 11 7.75 -10.49 -14.23
N VAL A 12 9.00 -10.86 -14.54
CA VAL A 12 10.17 -10.01 -14.34
C VAL A 12 10.07 -8.74 -15.20
N VAL A 13 9.70 -8.87 -16.48
CA VAL A 13 9.50 -7.73 -17.38
C VAL A 13 8.38 -6.81 -16.86
N LEU A 14 7.27 -7.38 -16.39
CA LEU A 14 6.16 -6.60 -15.84
C LEU A 14 6.56 -5.84 -14.58
N ILE A 15 7.31 -6.47 -13.67
CA ILE A 15 7.84 -5.79 -12.47
C ILE A 15 8.82 -4.68 -12.87
N ALA A 16 9.76 -4.98 -13.77
CA ALA A 16 10.74 -3.99 -14.25
C ALA A 16 10.04 -2.79 -14.90
N GLY A 17 9.04 -3.04 -15.74
CA GLY A 17 8.21 -2.01 -16.37
C GLY A 17 7.44 -1.17 -15.34
N SER A 18 6.81 -1.80 -14.35
CA SER A 18 6.13 -1.13 -13.23
C SER A 18 7.06 -0.22 -12.44
N VAL A 19 8.25 -0.72 -12.10
CA VAL A 19 9.28 0.01 -11.36
C VAL A 19 9.80 1.20 -12.15
N LEU A 20 10.07 1.02 -13.45
CA LEU A 20 10.48 2.09 -14.34
C LEU A 20 9.39 3.15 -14.52
N PHE A 21 8.14 2.73 -14.71
CA PHE A 21 7.01 3.65 -14.81
C PHE A 21 6.82 4.47 -13.53
N ASN A 22 6.91 3.82 -12.37
CA ASN A 22 6.83 4.50 -11.08
C ASN A 22 7.99 5.48 -10.87
N TYR A 23 9.21 5.13 -11.33
CA TYR A 23 10.35 6.04 -11.32
C TYR A 23 10.10 7.29 -12.17
N ILE A 24 9.65 7.12 -13.43
CA ILE A 24 9.37 8.23 -14.35
C ILE A 24 8.26 9.12 -13.78
N ALA A 25 7.19 8.52 -13.24
CA ALA A 25 6.11 9.25 -12.59
C ALA A 25 6.61 10.01 -11.35
N ALA A 26 7.43 9.38 -10.51
CA ALA A 26 8.00 10.01 -9.33
C ALA A 26 8.97 11.15 -9.69
N GLU A 27 9.79 10.99 -10.71
CA GLU A 27 10.69 12.02 -11.23
C GLU A 27 9.87 13.23 -11.71
N ARG A 28 8.80 13.00 -12.47
CA ARG A 28 7.89 14.05 -12.91
C ARG A 28 7.15 14.72 -11.76
N ILE A 29 6.85 14.03 -10.64
CA ILE A 29 6.02 14.57 -9.55
C ILE A 29 6.85 15.24 -8.45
N VAL A 30 7.98 14.64 -8.04
CA VAL A 30 8.76 15.02 -6.84
C VAL A 30 10.19 15.49 -7.20
N GLY A 31 10.58 15.42 -8.47
CA GLY A 31 11.90 15.81 -8.93
C GLY A 31 12.94 14.69 -8.89
N ARG A 32 14.01 14.85 -9.67
CA ARG A 32 14.99 13.79 -10.00
C ARG A 32 15.77 13.26 -8.79
N LYS A 33 16.23 14.16 -7.91
CA LYS A 33 17.00 13.79 -6.71
C LYS A 33 16.15 12.95 -5.73
N ALA A 34 14.91 13.37 -5.48
CA ALA A 34 13.99 12.65 -4.60
C ALA A 34 13.55 11.30 -5.21
N ALA A 35 13.25 11.28 -6.51
CA ALA A 35 12.87 10.07 -7.23
C ALA A 35 13.97 9.01 -7.22
N ARG A 36 15.23 9.38 -7.50
CA ARG A 36 16.36 8.44 -7.50
C ARG A 36 16.60 7.80 -6.14
N ARG A 37 16.46 8.57 -5.06
CA ARG A 37 16.58 8.03 -3.70
C ARG A 37 15.43 7.07 -3.40
N ASN A 38 14.19 7.46 -3.71
CA ASN A 38 13.02 6.61 -3.50
C ASN A 38 13.11 5.31 -4.31
N PHE A 39 13.63 5.38 -5.53
CA PHE A 39 13.88 4.23 -6.39
C PHE A 39 14.81 3.22 -5.74
N ARG A 40 15.99 3.64 -5.23
CA ARG A 40 16.94 2.73 -4.56
C ARG A 40 16.29 1.97 -3.40
N TYR A 41 15.53 2.67 -2.56
CA TYR A 41 14.80 2.04 -1.47
C TYR A 41 13.72 1.09 -1.99
N ALA A 42 12.92 1.52 -2.97
CA ALA A 42 11.88 0.68 -3.56
C ALA A 42 12.46 -0.59 -4.19
N THR A 43 13.56 -0.48 -4.96
CA THR A 43 14.24 -1.63 -5.57
C THR A 43 14.73 -2.62 -4.52
N ALA A 44 15.37 -2.15 -3.44
CA ALA A 44 15.82 -3.03 -2.36
C ALA A 44 14.66 -3.78 -1.71
N TRP A 45 13.54 -3.10 -1.44
CA TRP A 45 12.34 -3.71 -0.88
C TRP A 45 11.65 -4.67 -1.85
N ILE A 46 11.66 -4.38 -3.16
CA ILE A 46 11.10 -5.26 -4.18
C ILE A 46 11.94 -6.53 -4.31
N LEU A 47 13.27 -6.41 -4.36
CA LEU A 47 14.17 -7.58 -4.39
C LEU A 47 14.01 -8.43 -3.12
N PHE A 48 13.97 -7.80 -1.95
CA PHE A 48 13.70 -8.50 -0.70
C PHE A 48 12.34 -9.20 -0.71
N GLY A 49 11.29 -8.52 -1.20
CA GLY A 49 9.94 -9.08 -1.34
C GLY A 49 9.89 -10.25 -2.32
N LEU A 50 10.62 -10.18 -3.43
CA LEU A 50 10.73 -11.26 -4.40
C LEU A 50 11.45 -12.49 -3.82
N LEU A 51 12.60 -12.28 -3.18
CA LEU A 51 13.37 -13.37 -2.56
C LEU A 51 12.60 -14.04 -1.43
N SER A 52 12.00 -13.24 -0.54
CA SER A 52 11.19 -13.76 0.56
C SER A 52 9.91 -14.43 0.07
N GLY A 53 9.23 -13.86 -0.94
CA GLY A 53 8.05 -14.47 -1.57
C GLY A 53 8.38 -15.80 -2.26
N PHE A 54 9.51 -15.88 -2.95
CA PHE A 54 10.00 -17.11 -3.56
C PHE A 54 10.33 -18.17 -2.51
N ALA A 55 11.08 -17.81 -1.47
CA ALA A 55 11.39 -18.73 -0.37
C ALA A 55 10.10 -19.23 0.32
N LEU A 56 9.16 -18.33 0.58
CA LEU A 56 7.87 -18.67 1.18
C LEU A 56 7.06 -19.60 0.26
N PHE A 57 7.06 -19.36 -1.04
CA PHE A 57 6.39 -20.23 -2.01
C PHE A 57 6.96 -21.66 -1.95
N PHE A 58 8.28 -21.84 -1.89
CA PHE A 58 8.89 -23.16 -1.74
C PHE A 58 8.47 -23.86 -0.45
N VAL A 59 8.43 -23.14 0.67
CA VAL A 59 7.98 -23.68 1.96
C VAL A 59 6.50 -24.08 1.89
N ILE A 60 5.65 -23.26 1.29
CA ILE A 60 4.23 -23.56 1.11
C ILE A 60 4.04 -24.80 0.23
N GLN A 61 4.79 -24.92 -0.86
CA GLN A 61 4.74 -26.10 -1.74
C GLN A 61 5.18 -27.38 -1.02
N LEU A 62 6.20 -27.31 -0.16
CA LEU A 62 6.65 -28.44 0.65
C LEU A 62 5.56 -28.94 1.61
N LEU A 63 4.77 -28.02 2.17
CA LEU A 63 3.63 -28.33 3.04
C LEU A 63 2.37 -28.76 2.26
N GLY A 64 2.44 -28.76 0.92
CA GLY A 64 1.34 -29.12 0.03
C GLY A 64 0.07 -28.29 0.28
N ARG A 65 -1.07 -28.98 0.29
CA ARG A 65 -2.39 -28.34 0.43
C ARG A 65 -2.56 -27.56 1.74
N TYR A 66 -2.12 -28.13 2.87
CA TYR A 66 -2.27 -27.47 4.17
C TYR A 66 -1.42 -26.21 4.28
N GLY A 67 -0.27 -26.16 3.59
CA GLY A 67 0.53 -24.96 3.44
C GLY A 67 -0.27 -23.81 2.81
N TRP A 68 -0.95 -24.08 1.71
CA TRP A 68 -1.76 -23.08 1.01
C TRP A 68 -2.96 -22.60 1.83
N ILE A 69 -3.71 -23.53 2.45
CA ILE A 69 -4.84 -23.18 3.32
C ILE A 69 -4.38 -22.26 4.46
N SER A 70 -3.30 -22.65 5.14
CA SER A 70 -2.74 -21.88 6.24
C SER A 70 -2.28 -20.49 5.78
N PHE A 71 -1.61 -20.41 4.62
CA PHE A 71 -1.16 -19.15 4.04
C PHE A 71 -2.34 -18.19 3.76
N TYR A 72 -3.42 -18.68 3.14
CA TYR A 72 -4.58 -17.84 2.83
C TYR A 72 -5.29 -17.34 4.09
N ILE A 73 -5.52 -18.24 5.07
CA ILE A 73 -6.18 -17.88 6.33
C ILE A 73 -5.32 -16.89 7.11
N LEU A 74 -4.03 -17.17 7.32
CA LEU A 74 -3.14 -16.28 8.05
C LEU A 74 -3.02 -14.91 7.38
N SER A 75 -2.96 -14.87 6.04
CA SER A 75 -2.93 -13.62 5.28
C SER A 75 -4.22 -12.82 5.46
N ALA A 76 -5.39 -13.48 5.41
CA ALA A 76 -6.68 -12.83 5.64
C ALA A 76 -6.80 -12.28 7.08
N VAL A 77 -6.34 -13.04 8.07
CA VAL A 77 -6.29 -12.60 9.48
C VAL A 77 -5.35 -11.41 9.65
N ALA A 78 -4.16 -11.43 9.03
CA ALA A 78 -3.22 -10.33 9.08
C ALA A 78 -3.80 -9.03 8.46
N ILE A 79 -4.47 -9.15 7.31
CA ILE A 79 -5.17 -8.04 6.65
C ILE A 79 -6.26 -7.48 7.56
N SER A 80 -7.11 -8.35 8.11
CA SER A 80 -8.22 -7.97 9.00
C SER A 80 -7.72 -7.28 10.26
N THR A 81 -6.68 -7.83 10.89
CA THR A 81 -6.03 -7.24 12.07
C THR A 81 -5.48 -5.85 11.75
N ARG A 82 -4.85 -5.69 10.58
CA ARG A 82 -4.32 -4.38 10.15
C ARG A 82 -5.44 -3.37 9.91
N TRP A 83 -6.56 -3.81 9.34
CA TRP A 83 -7.74 -2.98 9.11
C TRP A 83 -8.38 -2.52 10.43
N ILE A 84 -8.60 -3.44 11.36
CA ILE A 84 -9.12 -3.17 12.71
C ILE A 84 -8.17 -2.23 13.48
N SER A 85 -6.87 -2.54 13.46
CA SER A 85 -5.84 -1.70 14.10
C SER A 85 -5.81 -0.28 13.52
N TRP A 86 -6.12 -0.10 12.23
CA TRP A 86 -6.25 1.24 11.67
C TRP A 86 -7.46 1.99 12.23
N PHE A 87 -8.61 1.33 12.37
CA PHE A 87 -9.81 1.95 12.93
C PHE A 87 -9.54 2.52 14.32
N PHE A 88 -8.93 1.73 15.20
CA PHE A 88 -8.51 2.20 16.53
C PHE A 88 -7.49 3.34 16.45
N ARG A 89 -6.45 3.20 15.63
CA ARG A 89 -5.44 4.25 15.46
C ARG A 89 -6.04 5.55 14.93
N LYS A 90 -7.09 5.52 14.10
CA LYS A 90 -7.75 6.73 13.58
C LYS A 90 -8.51 7.46 14.69
N GLN A 91 -9.05 6.75 15.68
CA GLN A 91 -9.73 7.36 16.83
C GLN A 91 -8.74 8.09 17.76
N GLU A 92 -7.52 7.59 17.92
CA GLU A 92 -6.48 8.22 18.77
C GLU A 92 -5.95 9.57 18.25
N VAL A 93 -6.21 9.93 16.99
CA VAL A 93 -5.54 11.07 16.35
C VAL A 93 -6.19 12.42 16.67
N GLY A 94 -7.28 12.41 17.44
CA GLY A 94 -8.00 13.61 17.85
C GLY A 94 -8.87 14.19 16.74
N SER A 95 -9.32 15.42 16.95
CA SER A 95 -10.26 16.11 16.07
C SER A 95 -9.64 16.42 14.69
N LEU A 96 -10.51 16.58 13.70
CA LEU A 96 -10.11 16.90 12.34
C LEU A 96 -9.83 18.40 12.22
N LEU A 97 -8.59 18.75 11.84
CA LEU A 97 -8.18 20.13 11.61
C LEU A 97 -8.39 20.53 10.14
N ALA A 98 -8.04 19.65 9.20
CA ALA A 98 -8.29 19.88 7.78
C ALA A 98 -8.45 18.56 7.00
N ASP A 99 -9.49 18.49 6.17
CA ASP A 99 -9.65 17.47 5.12
C ASP A 99 -9.08 17.99 3.80
N VAL A 100 -7.95 17.42 3.37
CA VAL A 100 -7.29 17.79 2.11
C VAL A 100 -7.86 16.99 0.92
N GLY A 101 -8.65 15.94 1.20
CA GLY A 101 -9.28 15.09 0.21
C GLY A 101 -8.41 13.94 -0.28
N ARG A 102 -8.84 13.30 -1.39
CA ARG A 102 -8.13 12.16 -1.99
C ARG A 102 -6.96 12.62 -2.83
N THR A 103 -5.78 12.11 -2.53
CA THR A 103 -4.57 12.35 -3.33
C THR A 103 -4.57 11.48 -4.60
N LEU A 104 -3.74 11.82 -5.59
CA LEU A 104 -3.58 11.00 -6.81
C LEU A 104 -3.19 9.56 -6.47
N LYS A 105 -2.32 9.36 -5.47
CA LYS A 105 -1.96 8.02 -5.00
C LYS A 105 -3.17 7.25 -4.50
N SER A 106 -4.10 7.89 -3.78
CA SER A 106 -5.31 7.23 -3.27
C SER A 106 -6.24 6.86 -4.42
N LYS A 107 -6.35 7.71 -5.45
CA LYS A 107 -7.11 7.39 -6.67
C LYS A 107 -6.53 6.17 -7.41
N ILE A 108 -5.21 6.09 -7.55
CA ILE A 108 -4.55 4.92 -8.18
C ILE A 108 -4.83 3.66 -7.37
N ILE A 109 -4.66 3.72 -6.04
CA ILE A 109 -4.93 2.57 -5.17
C ILE A 109 -6.40 2.18 -5.20
N PHE A 110 -7.32 3.13 -5.33
CA PHE A 110 -8.75 2.86 -5.51
C PHE A 110 -9.01 2.04 -6.77
N TRP A 111 -8.41 2.42 -7.91
CA TRP A 111 -8.53 1.63 -9.15
C TRP A 111 -7.90 0.24 -9.03
N ILE A 112 -6.76 0.12 -8.35
CA ILE A 112 -6.16 -1.18 -8.04
C ILE A 112 -7.13 -2.00 -7.19
N GLY A 113 -7.71 -1.42 -6.14
CA GLY A 113 -8.71 -2.08 -5.29
C GLY A 113 -9.95 -2.50 -6.07
N PHE A 114 -10.42 -1.68 -7.00
CA PHE A 114 -11.53 -2.02 -7.87
C PHE A 114 -11.22 -3.23 -8.77
N ILE A 115 -10.04 -3.27 -9.38
CA ILE A 115 -9.57 -4.45 -10.14
C ILE A 115 -9.52 -5.69 -9.24
N GLN A 116 -9.06 -5.56 -7.99
CA GLN A 116 -9.06 -6.66 -7.03
C GLN A 116 -10.46 -7.17 -6.69
N VAL A 117 -11.46 -6.29 -6.61
CA VAL A 117 -12.87 -6.69 -6.44
C VAL A 117 -13.36 -7.49 -7.65
N VAL A 118 -13.07 -7.03 -8.88
CA VAL A 118 -13.42 -7.77 -10.10
C VAL A 118 -12.76 -9.16 -10.10
N LEU A 119 -11.49 -9.25 -9.73
CA LEU A 119 -10.79 -10.53 -9.59
C LEU A 119 -11.42 -11.42 -8.52
N ALA A 120 -11.80 -10.87 -7.36
CA ALA A 120 -12.46 -11.64 -6.30
C ALA A 120 -13.83 -12.18 -6.75
N VAL A 121 -14.61 -11.38 -7.47
CA VAL A 121 -15.88 -11.82 -8.08
C VAL A 121 -15.64 -12.92 -9.10
N PHE A 122 -14.64 -12.76 -9.97
CA PHE A 122 -14.28 -13.78 -10.95
C PHE A 122 -13.81 -15.09 -10.28
N GLN A 123 -13.00 -15.02 -9.22
CA GLN A 123 -12.61 -16.20 -8.43
C GLN A 123 -13.82 -16.86 -7.76
N THR A 124 -14.76 -16.07 -7.26
CA THR A 124 -16.02 -16.57 -6.70
C THR A 124 -16.84 -17.31 -7.76
N TRP A 125 -16.93 -16.75 -8.97
CA TRP A 125 -17.60 -17.41 -10.11
C TRP A 125 -16.93 -18.73 -10.50
N LEU A 126 -15.59 -18.74 -10.58
CA LEU A 126 -14.82 -19.95 -10.85
C LEU A 126 -14.99 -21.01 -9.77
N PHE A 127 -15.25 -20.64 -8.52
CA PHE A 127 -15.57 -21.58 -7.45
C PHE A 127 -16.96 -22.21 -7.61
N PHE A 128 -17.97 -21.43 -7.99
CA PHE A 128 -19.34 -21.93 -8.13
C PHE A 128 -19.49 -22.93 -9.29
N THR A 129 -18.73 -22.77 -10.37
CA THR A 129 -18.88 -23.63 -11.57
C THR A 129 -18.57 -25.12 -11.27
N PRO A 130 -17.46 -25.48 -10.59
CA PRO A 130 -17.22 -26.85 -10.12
C PRO A 130 -18.08 -27.26 -8.93
N ALA A 131 -18.40 -26.32 -8.01
CA ALA A 131 -19.20 -26.66 -6.83
C ALA A 131 -20.60 -27.22 -7.19
N LEU A 132 -21.19 -26.74 -8.29
CA LEU A 132 -22.47 -27.24 -8.81
C LEU A 132 -22.36 -28.57 -9.57
N ASN A 133 -21.20 -28.84 -10.18
CA ASN A 133 -20.96 -30.02 -11.04
C ASN A 133 -20.22 -31.16 -10.32
N GLY A 134 -19.92 -30.99 -9.03
CA GLY A 134 -19.06 -31.89 -8.25
C GLY A 134 -17.62 -31.36 -8.21
N ILE A 135 -17.09 -31.21 -7.00
CA ILE A 135 -15.73 -30.70 -6.79
C ILE A 135 -14.73 -31.74 -7.31
N PRO A 136 -13.78 -31.37 -8.19
CA PRO A 136 -12.77 -32.28 -8.69
C PRO A 136 -11.92 -32.86 -7.55
N GLU A 137 -11.54 -34.13 -7.66
CA GLU A 137 -10.84 -34.89 -6.62
C GLU A 137 -9.50 -34.28 -6.16
N TYR A 138 -8.85 -33.47 -7.02
CA TYR A 138 -7.60 -32.77 -6.73
C TYR A 138 -7.77 -31.45 -5.97
N THR A 139 -9.01 -30.99 -5.77
CA THR A 139 -9.35 -29.76 -5.04
C THR A 139 -10.28 -30.06 -3.90
N THR A 140 -10.16 -29.28 -2.84
CA THR A 140 -10.96 -29.49 -1.65
C THR A 140 -11.67 -28.22 -1.25
N LEU A 141 -12.87 -28.39 -0.70
CA LEU A 141 -13.72 -27.29 -0.30
C LEU A 141 -13.01 -26.28 0.62
N GLU A 142 -12.20 -26.74 1.56
CA GLU A 142 -11.48 -25.89 2.53
C GLU A 142 -10.42 -25.00 1.85
N LEU A 143 -9.74 -25.54 0.83
CA LEU A 143 -8.78 -24.76 0.04
C LEU A 143 -9.48 -23.67 -0.74
N GLU A 144 -10.62 -23.96 -1.37
CA GLU A 144 -11.34 -22.95 -2.14
C GLU A 144 -11.99 -21.89 -1.24
N ILE A 145 -12.59 -22.29 -0.11
CA ILE A 145 -13.13 -21.34 0.88
C ILE A 145 -12.03 -20.42 1.41
N SER A 146 -10.86 -20.96 1.76
CA SER A 146 -9.74 -20.14 2.25
C SER A 146 -9.24 -19.13 1.20
N LYS A 147 -9.17 -19.52 -0.08
CA LYS A 147 -8.88 -18.60 -1.19
C LYS A 147 -9.91 -17.48 -1.27
N LEU A 148 -11.20 -17.79 -1.21
CA LEU A 148 -12.26 -16.78 -1.28
C LEU A 148 -12.17 -15.78 -0.12
N ILE A 149 -11.96 -16.27 1.12
CA ILE A 149 -11.78 -15.42 2.29
C ILE A 149 -10.60 -14.47 2.10
N PHE A 150 -9.48 -14.97 1.58
CA PHE A 150 -8.31 -14.16 1.29
C PHE A 150 -8.58 -13.08 0.23
N TRP A 151 -9.12 -13.46 -0.93
CA TRP A 151 -9.37 -12.53 -2.03
C TRP A 151 -10.35 -11.42 -1.65
N TRP A 152 -11.44 -11.75 -0.97
CA TRP A 152 -12.40 -10.75 -0.50
C TRP A 152 -11.83 -9.85 0.59
N SER A 153 -11.05 -10.40 1.51
CA SER A 153 -10.34 -9.61 2.53
C SER A 153 -9.36 -8.63 1.89
N PHE A 154 -8.57 -9.09 0.91
CA PHE A 154 -7.60 -8.27 0.21
C PHE A 154 -8.24 -7.20 -0.68
N ALA A 155 -9.31 -7.54 -1.40
CA ALA A 155 -10.08 -6.61 -2.22
C ALA A 155 -10.72 -5.51 -1.35
N SER A 156 -11.39 -5.88 -0.26
CA SER A 156 -12.01 -4.95 0.68
C SER A 156 -10.99 -4.00 1.30
N PHE A 157 -9.86 -4.54 1.75
CA PHE A 157 -8.76 -3.76 2.32
C PHE A 157 -8.16 -2.77 1.30
N SER A 158 -7.93 -3.22 0.06
CA SER A 158 -7.37 -2.39 -1.01
C SER A 158 -8.33 -1.26 -1.40
N MET A 159 -9.63 -1.56 -1.47
CA MET A 159 -10.67 -0.57 -1.72
C MET A 159 -10.74 0.47 -0.60
N ALA A 160 -10.73 0.04 0.65
CA ALA A 160 -10.74 0.92 1.81
C ALA A 160 -9.47 1.80 1.88
N LEU A 161 -8.30 1.25 1.50
CA LEU A 161 -7.07 2.03 1.32
C LEU A 161 -7.22 3.13 0.27
N GLY A 162 -7.83 2.81 -0.87
CA GLY A 162 -8.04 3.75 -1.97
C GLY A 162 -9.03 4.87 -1.63
N LEU A 163 -10.04 4.56 -0.80
CA LEU A 163 -11.05 5.52 -0.36
C LEU A 163 -10.53 6.52 0.69
N ASN A 164 -9.41 6.22 1.37
CA ASN A 164 -8.84 7.08 2.40
C ASN A 164 -8.42 8.45 1.84
N LYS A 165 -8.74 9.48 2.61
CA LYS A 165 -8.35 10.87 2.35
C LYS A 165 -7.07 11.22 3.13
N LEU A 166 -6.40 12.27 2.69
CA LEU A 166 -5.34 12.92 3.45
C LEU A 166 -6.00 13.87 4.47
N GLU A 167 -5.86 13.55 5.74
CA GLU A 167 -6.46 14.29 6.85
C GLU A 167 -5.36 14.82 7.77
N PHE A 168 -5.45 16.10 8.13
CA PHE A 168 -4.64 16.73 9.18
C PHE A 168 -5.47 16.76 10.45
N ARG A 169 -4.93 16.24 11.55
CA ARG A 169 -5.63 16.06 12.83
C ARG A 169 -4.76 16.57 13.99
N GLU A 170 -5.37 16.72 15.15
CA GLU A 170 -4.71 17.27 16.34
C GLU A 170 -3.40 16.57 16.70
N ASN A 171 -3.32 15.24 16.58
CA ASN A 171 -2.16 14.46 16.99
C ASN A 171 -1.26 14.02 15.82
N GLY A 172 -1.63 14.31 14.57
CA GLY A 172 -0.78 13.98 13.43
C GLY A 172 -1.45 14.08 12.07
N ILE A 173 -0.74 13.58 11.06
CA ILE A 173 -1.21 13.43 9.68
C ILE A 173 -1.68 11.99 9.48
N CYS A 174 -2.91 11.83 9.01
CA CYS A 174 -3.51 10.55 8.63
C CYS A 174 -3.51 10.40 7.11
N PHE A 175 -2.85 9.36 6.60
CA PHE A 175 -2.80 9.08 5.17
C PHE A 175 -2.57 7.61 4.88
N MET A 176 -3.45 6.98 4.08
CA MET A 176 -3.29 5.60 3.57
C MET A 176 -2.92 4.55 4.65
N TYR A 177 -3.68 4.51 5.74
CA TYR A 177 -3.40 3.65 6.88
C TYR A 177 -2.04 3.89 7.59
N SER A 178 -1.42 5.05 7.32
CA SER A 178 -0.27 5.56 8.04
C SER A 178 -0.69 6.74 8.91
N LEU A 179 -0.24 6.71 10.16
CA LEU A 179 -0.34 7.82 11.10
C LEU A 179 1.07 8.38 11.34
N ILE A 180 1.27 9.62 10.93
CA ILE A 180 2.49 10.37 11.18
C ILE A 180 2.20 11.36 12.30
N ARG A 181 2.52 10.97 13.54
CA ARG A 181 2.38 11.84 14.71
C ARG A 181 3.29 13.06 14.60
N TRP A 182 2.83 14.22 15.06
CA TRP A 182 3.58 15.49 15.00
C TRP A 182 4.99 15.38 15.62
N GLN A 183 5.11 14.68 16.75
CA GLN A 183 6.38 14.53 17.47
C GLN A 183 7.45 13.80 16.65
N ARG A 184 7.05 12.99 15.65
CA ARG A 184 7.99 12.27 14.78
C ARG A 184 8.49 13.10 13.62
N ILE A 185 7.83 14.22 13.31
CA ILE A 185 8.23 15.10 12.21
C ILE A 185 9.43 15.92 12.68
N ASN A 186 10.55 15.74 12.00
CA ASN A 186 11.77 16.49 12.24
C ASN A 186 11.71 17.83 11.54
N SER A 187 11.30 17.82 10.27
CA SER A 187 11.22 19.04 9.49
C SER A 187 10.26 18.93 8.31
N TYR A 188 9.85 20.07 7.77
CA TYR A 188 9.00 20.13 6.60
C TYR A 188 9.47 21.24 5.64
N ALA A 189 9.25 21.02 4.35
CA ALA A 189 9.53 21.98 3.30
C ALA A 189 8.44 21.91 2.22
N TRP A 190 8.09 23.06 1.68
CA TRP A 190 7.40 23.14 0.40
C TRP A 190 8.44 23.07 -0.72
N GLU A 191 8.21 22.22 -1.72
CA GLU A 191 9.12 22.11 -2.86
C GLU A 191 9.10 23.41 -3.68
N THR A 192 10.27 23.96 -4.02
CA THR A 192 10.43 25.23 -4.75
C THR A 192 9.92 25.13 -6.18
N ASP A 193 10.26 24.04 -6.88
CA ASP A 193 9.87 23.81 -8.27
C ASP A 193 8.38 23.46 -8.41
N LYS A 194 7.77 22.97 -7.32
CA LYS A 194 6.38 22.50 -7.28
C LYS A 194 5.71 22.97 -6.00
N SER A 195 5.19 24.18 -6.06
CA SER A 195 4.60 24.91 -4.93
C SER A 195 3.48 24.20 -4.17
N ASN A 196 2.95 23.07 -4.69
CA ASN A 196 1.87 22.26 -4.14
C ASN A 196 2.34 20.92 -3.52
N VAL A 197 3.64 20.67 -3.41
CA VAL A 197 4.17 19.43 -2.83
C VAL A 197 4.82 19.75 -1.49
N LEU A 198 4.29 19.14 -0.42
CA LEU A 198 4.86 19.20 0.92
C LEU A 198 5.74 17.98 1.16
N THR A 199 7.03 18.21 1.38
CA THR A 199 7.96 17.16 1.81
C THR A 199 8.13 17.21 3.32
N VAL A 200 7.74 16.13 3.99
CA VAL A 200 7.83 15.97 5.44
C VAL A 200 8.94 14.97 5.75
N ARG A 201 9.95 15.37 6.53
CA ARG A 201 11.01 14.50 7.06
C ARG A 201 10.66 14.08 8.48
N PHE A 202 10.82 12.80 8.79
CA PHE A 202 10.50 12.24 10.09
C PHE A 202 11.59 11.29 10.58
N LYS A 203 11.66 11.08 11.89
CA LYS A 203 12.60 10.11 12.48
C LYS A 203 12.28 8.70 11.96
N PRO A 204 13.22 8.02 11.27
CA PRO A 204 13.02 6.65 10.83
C PRO A 204 12.79 5.76 12.05
N ARG A 205 11.87 4.79 11.95
CA ARG A 205 11.64 3.78 13.01
C ARG A 205 12.68 2.66 12.93
N PHE A 206 13.15 2.39 11.72
CA PHE A 206 14.08 1.32 11.39
C PHE A 206 15.10 1.85 10.37
N PRO A 207 16.32 1.31 10.31
CA PRO A 207 17.38 1.78 9.42
C PRO A 207 16.98 1.77 7.94
N LEU A 208 16.04 0.90 7.55
CA LEU A 208 15.54 0.77 6.18
C LEU A 208 14.23 1.54 5.91
N SER A 209 13.66 2.21 6.92
CA SER A 209 12.42 2.98 6.74
C SER A 209 12.71 4.32 6.07
N PRO A 210 11.94 4.74 5.05
CA PRO A 210 12.14 6.02 4.40
C PRO A 210 11.92 7.13 5.44
N GLY A 211 12.92 7.96 5.70
CA GLY A 211 12.85 9.07 6.67
C GLY A 211 12.10 10.31 6.18
N PHE A 212 11.34 10.19 5.08
CA PHE A 212 10.59 11.29 4.50
C PHE A 212 9.39 10.79 3.68
N THR A 213 8.42 11.68 3.48
CA THR A 213 7.30 11.46 2.56
C THR A 213 6.95 12.77 1.86
N SER A 214 6.54 12.67 0.60
CA SER A 214 6.06 13.81 -0.18
C SER A 214 4.55 13.68 -0.36
N LEU A 215 3.84 14.70 0.10
CA LEU A 215 2.39 14.82 0.10
C LEU A 215 1.98 15.88 -0.92
N PRO A 216 1.32 15.51 -2.02
CA PRO A 216 0.73 16.48 -2.93
C PRO A 216 -0.50 17.10 -2.25
N ILE A 217 -0.50 18.41 -2.08
CA ILE A 217 -1.57 19.17 -1.43
C ILE A 217 -2.18 20.12 -2.47
N PRO A 218 -3.49 20.06 -2.73
CA PRO A 218 -4.15 21.01 -3.62
C PRO A 218 -3.89 22.46 -3.19
N ALA A 219 -3.65 23.36 -4.14
CA ALA A 219 -3.32 24.76 -3.87
C ALA A 219 -4.31 25.44 -2.91
N LYS A 220 -5.60 25.13 -3.03
CA LYS A 220 -6.67 25.62 -2.15
C LYS A 220 -6.48 25.33 -0.65
N HIS A 221 -5.74 24.27 -0.30
CA HIS A 221 -5.49 23.88 1.09
C HIS A 221 -4.09 24.28 1.57
N LYS A 222 -3.26 24.88 0.71
CA LYS A 222 -1.86 25.19 1.02
C LYS A 222 -1.72 26.12 2.22
N GLU A 223 -2.50 27.20 2.26
CA GLU A 223 -2.43 28.19 3.34
C GLU A 223 -2.88 27.61 4.68
N VAL A 224 -4.01 26.88 4.67
CA VAL A 224 -4.54 26.21 5.86
C VAL A 224 -3.54 25.19 6.41
N VAL A 225 -2.98 24.34 5.54
CA VAL A 225 -1.96 23.37 5.94
C VAL A 225 -0.69 24.06 6.44
N SER A 226 -0.27 25.14 5.79
CA SER A 226 0.92 25.90 6.23
C SER A 226 0.72 26.50 7.62
N ARG A 227 -0.47 27.01 7.93
CA ARG A 227 -0.83 27.51 9.26
C ARG A 227 -0.78 26.39 10.30
N ILE A 228 -1.40 25.24 10.02
CA ILE A 228 -1.38 24.08 10.92
C ILE A 228 0.04 23.61 11.20
N LEU A 229 0.89 23.54 10.16
CA LEU A 229 2.29 23.14 10.31
C LEU A 229 3.11 24.17 11.11
N ALA A 230 2.88 25.45 10.90
CA ALA A 230 3.56 26.51 11.66
C ALA A 230 3.19 26.45 13.15
N GLU A 231 1.92 26.22 13.47
CA GLU A 231 1.41 26.10 14.84
C GLU A 231 1.92 24.83 15.54
N ARG A 232 1.87 23.68 14.86
CA ARG A 232 2.19 22.38 15.47
C ARG A 232 3.67 22.02 15.42
N LEU A 233 4.44 22.65 14.55
CA LEU A 233 5.87 22.39 14.34
C LEU A 233 6.68 23.70 14.27
N PRO A 234 6.64 24.54 15.33
CA PRO A 234 7.41 25.78 15.36
C PRO A 234 8.91 25.49 15.25
N GLY A 235 9.63 26.27 14.44
CA GLY A 235 11.09 26.15 14.25
C GLY A 235 11.56 24.94 13.43
N LYS A 236 10.65 24.14 12.85
CA LYS A 236 11.00 22.94 12.05
C LYS A 236 10.88 23.13 10.53
N ARG A 237 10.78 24.37 10.07
CA ARG A 237 10.78 24.71 8.66
C ARG A 237 12.22 24.62 8.12
N LEU A 238 12.44 23.85 7.05
CA LEU A 238 13.72 23.83 6.33
C LEU A 238 13.88 25.07 5.44
#